data_AF-V4TSA6-F1
#
_entry.id   AF-V4TSA6-F1
#
_cell.length_a   1.000
_cell.length_b   1.000
_cell.length_c   1.000
_cell.angle_alpha   90.00
_cell.angle_beta   90.00
_cell.angle_gamma   90.00
#
_symmetry.space_group_name_H-M   'P 1'
#
loop_
_entity.id
_entity.type
_entity.pdbx_description
1 polymer ?
#
loop_
_entity_poly.entity_id
_entity_poly.type
_entity_poly.pdbx_seq_one_letter_code
_entity_poly.pdbx_strand_id
1 'polypeptide(L)'
;MVRQVPVAPKHGATAYWTSIHEDIGAHLRQAVVVKERVEVYEPMRHFVFAAPVNMAPVLCVAACELVGGHREQAIVAAAALHLLMADAMLPFGLELLASSDNPAGNNSGRILRVMVEMTRAMGSQGVVEGQYNELQCSQYVEMTYETYKKNEGGLHTCGAACGAILGGGSVEEI
;
A
#
# COMPACT_ATOMS: atom_id res chain seq x y z
N MET A 1 -0.31 27.21 16.83
CA MET A 1 0.76 26.37 17.42
C MET A 1 1.28 25.49 16.30
N VAL A 2 2.39 25.87 15.68
CA VAL A 2 2.96 25.16 14.52
C VAL A 2 3.53 23.84 15.03
N ARG A 3 2.92 22.70 14.66
CA ARG A 3 3.53 21.39 14.91
C ARG A 3 4.83 21.34 14.11
N GLN A 4 5.94 21.03 14.78
CA GLN A 4 7.19 20.75 14.09
C GLN A 4 6.99 19.53 13.19
N VAL A 5 7.14 19.74 11.89
CA VAL A 5 7.27 18.64 10.92
C VAL A 5 8.48 17.79 11.33
N PRO A 6 8.35 16.47 11.46
CA PRO A 6 9.47 15.63 11.86
C PRO A 6 10.62 15.80 10.87
N VAL A 7 11.82 16.00 11.41
CA VAL A 7 13.05 16.08 10.60
C VAL A 7 13.27 14.71 9.95
N ALA A 8 13.33 14.70 8.62
CA ALA A 8 13.54 13.50 7.82
C ALA A 8 14.77 12.70 8.31
N PRO A 9 14.78 11.36 8.20
CA PRO A 9 15.87 10.53 8.71
C PRO A 9 17.22 10.94 8.11
N LYS A 10 18.30 10.83 8.89
CA LYS A 10 19.70 11.14 8.50
C LYS A 10 20.30 10.18 7.45
N HIS A 11 19.50 9.34 6.81
CA HIS A 11 19.93 8.37 5.80
C HIS A 11 19.35 8.78 4.44
N GLY A 12 20.13 8.64 3.36
CA GLY A 12 19.68 9.00 2.01
C GLY A 12 18.38 8.29 1.60
N ALA A 13 17.63 8.87 0.66
CA ALA A 13 16.34 8.35 0.19
C ALA A 13 16.38 6.86 -0.18
N THR A 14 17.48 6.39 -0.77
CA THR A 14 17.71 4.97 -1.10
C THR A 14 17.77 4.09 0.15
N ALA A 15 18.41 4.53 1.22
CA ALA A 15 18.51 3.74 2.46
C ALA A 15 17.16 3.68 3.19
N TYR A 16 16.40 4.78 3.19
CA TYR A 16 15.04 4.80 3.74
C TYR A 16 14.12 3.83 3.00
N TRP A 17 14.14 3.90 1.67
CA TRP A 17 13.42 3.00 0.77
C TRP A 17 13.70 1.53 1.08
N THR A 18 14.99 1.16 1.11
CA THR A 18 15.40 -0.22 1.42
C THR A 18 14.89 -0.66 2.80
N SER A 19 15.02 0.19 3.83
CA SER A 19 14.56 -0.15 5.18
C SER A 19 13.07 -0.47 5.22
N ILE A 20 12.23 0.27 4.50
CA ILE A 20 10.78 0.04 4.48
C ILE A 20 10.46 -1.26 3.77
N HIS A 21 11.11 -1.55 2.64
CA HIS A 21 10.90 -2.83 1.96
C HIS A 21 11.36 -4.03 2.79
N GLU A 22 12.42 -3.88 3.58
CA GLU A 22 12.85 -4.89 4.55
C GLU A 22 11.80 -5.12 5.65
N ASP A 23 11.26 -4.04 6.23
CA ASP A 23 10.21 -4.08 7.25
C ASP A 23 8.92 -4.74 6.71
N ILE A 24 8.47 -4.33 5.52
CA ILE A 24 7.32 -4.91 4.83
C ILE A 24 7.57 -6.39 4.53
N GLY A 25 8.73 -6.73 3.98
CA GLY A 25 9.09 -8.11 3.68
C GLY A 25 9.13 -8.98 4.92
N ALA A 26 9.61 -8.44 6.05
CA ALA A 26 9.62 -9.14 7.34
C ALA A 26 8.20 -9.40 7.82
N HIS A 27 7.32 -8.40 7.75
CA HIS A 27 5.91 -8.56 8.11
C HIS A 27 5.19 -9.59 7.21
N LEU A 28 5.37 -9.50 5.89
CA LEU A 28 4.78 -10.45 4.94
C LEU A 28 5.29 -11.88 5.14
N ARG A 29 6.57 -12.08 5.50
CA ARG A 29 7.08 -13.44 5.80
C ARG A 29 6.38 -14.06 7.00
N GLN A 30 5.93 -13.25 7.96
CA GLN A 30 5.16 -13.72 9.12
C GLN A 30 3.68 -13.96 8.79
N ALA A 31 3.09 -13.12 7.92
CA ALA A 31 1.68 -13.23 7.53
C ALA A 31 1.43 -14.34 6.48
N VAL A 32 2.33 -14.50 5.51
CA VAL A 32 2.21 -15.43 4.38
C VAL A 32 2.83 -16.78 4.74
N VAL A 33 2.15 -17.53 5.61
CA VAL A 33 2.59 -18.86 6.07
C VAL A 33 2.07 -19.96 5.15
N VAL A 34 2.96 -20.85 4.71
CA VAL A 34 2.59 -22.05 3.95
C VAL A 34 1.88 -23.03 4.89
N LYS A 35 0.63 -23.37 4.56
CA LYS A 35 -0.18 -24.36 5.29
C LYS A 35 -0.18 -25.71 4.55
N GLU A 36 -0.91 -26.68 5.10
CA GLU A 36 -0.95 -28.08 4.65
C GLU A 36 -1.19 -28.28 3.15
N ARG A 37 -1.95 -27.40 2.48
CA ARG A 37 -2.16 -27.42 1.02
C ARG A 37 -1.04 -26.69 0.27
N VAL A 38 0.14 -27.29 0.24
CA VAL A 38 1.38 -26.70 -0.31
C VAL A 38 1.19 -26.24 -1.76
N GLU A 39 0.39 -26.95 -2.56
CA GLU A 39 0.10 -26.66 -3.97
C GLU A 39 -0.62 -25.31 -4.18
N VAL A 40 -1.25 -24.77 -3.14
CA VAL A 40 -1.91 -23.45 -3.17
C VAL A 40 -0.99 -22.40 -2.56
N TYR A 41 -0.38 -22.69 -1.42
CA TYR A 41 0.35 -21.70 -0.64
C TYR A 41 1.74 -21.37 -1.19
N GLU A 42 2.43 -22.32 -1.82
CA GLU A 42 3.74 -22.04 -2.44
C GLU A 42 3.64 -21.11 -3.65
N PRO A 43 2.73 -21.33 -4.62
CA PRO A 43 2.52 -20.36 -5.69
C PRO A 43 2.09 -18.98 -5.18
N MET A 44 1.18 -18.95 -4.19
CA MET A 44 0.75 -17.70 -3.56
C MET A 44 1.93 -16.94 -2.94
N ARG A 45 2.78 -17.64 -2.18
CA ARG A 45 4.01 -17.07 -1.60
C ARG A 45 4.95 -16.57 -2.68
N HIS A 46 5.14 -17.34 -3.76
CA HIS A 46 5.96 -16.94 -4.90
C HIS A 46 5.46 -15.62 -5.51
N PHE A 47 4.17 -15.50 -5.83
CA PHE A 47 3.60 -14.28 -6.40
C PHE A 47 3.78 -13.06 -5.48
N VAL A 48 3.56 -13.22 -4.17
CA VAL A 48 3.75 -12.14 -3.20
C VAL A 48 5.19 -11.62 -3.21
N PHE A 49 6.19 -12.50 -3.22
CA PHE A 49 7.60 -12.08 -3.13
C PHE A 49 8.28 -11.83 -4.47
N ALA A 50 7.66 -12.23 -5.59
CA ALA A 50 8.10 -11.91 -6.95
C ALA A 50 7.49 -10.61 -7.48
N ALA A 51 6.49 -10.04 -6.79
CA ALA A 51 5.82 -8.82 -7.20
C ALA A 51 6.82 -7.65 -7.37
N PRO A 52 6.65 -6.81 -8.41
CA PRO A 52 7.52 -5.69 -8.66
C PRO A 52 7.48 -4.67 -7.52
N VAL A 53 8.62 -4.01 -7.29
CA VAL A 53 8.74 -2.97 -6.28
C VAL A 53 7.95 -1.73 -6.74
N ASN A 54 7.16 -1.15 -5.84
CA ASN A 54 6.30 -0.01 -6.14
C ASN A 54 6.44 1.06 -5.04
N MET A 55 6.14 2.31 -5.36
CA MET A 55 6.25 3.44 -4.43
C MET A 55 5.12 3.49 -3.40
N ALA A 56 3.94 2.93 -3.69
CA ALA A 56 2.76 3.07 -2.83
C ALA A 56 3.00 2.60 -1.37
N PRO A 57 3.61 1.43 -1.11
CA PRO A 57 3.93 1.02 0.26
C PRO A 57 4.86 1.99 0.99
N VAL A 58 5.87 2.52 0.29
CA VAL A 58 6.82 3.48 0.88
C VAL A 58 6.18 4.83 1.13
N LEU A 59 5.35 5.31 0.21
CA LEU A 59 4.57 6.54 0.38
C LEU A 59 3.58 6.42 1.54
N CYS A 60 3.02 5.23 1.78
CA CYS A 60 2.17 4.98 2.94
C CYS A 60 2.93 5.14 4.26
N VAL A 61 4.12 4.56 4.38
CA VAL A 61 4.92 4.74 5.60
C VAL A 61 5.37 6.19 5.75
N ALA A 62 5.86 6.81 4.67
CA ALA A 62 6.35 8.19 4.69
C ALA A 62 5.26 9.20 5.05
N ALA A 63 4.06 9.07 4.48
CA ALA A 63 2.94 9.96 4.78
C ALA A 63 2.45 9.79 6.22
N CYS A 64 2.47 8.56 6.76
CA CYS A 64 2.17 8.31 8.17
C CYS A 64 3.15 9.04 9.09
N GLU A 65 4.45 8.90 8.85
CA GLU A 65 5.49 9.59 9.61
C GLU A 65 5.37 11.12 9.46
N LEU A 66 5.06 11.61 8.25
CA LEU A 66 4.96 13.04 7.93
C LEU A 66 3.87 13.76 8.75
N VAL A 67 2.71 13.14 8.96
CA VAL A 67 1.62 13.70 9.75
C VAL A 67 1.80 13.48 11.27
N GLY A 68 2.96 12.96 11.68
CA GLY A 68 3.32 12.73 13.09
C GLY A 68 2.94 11.35 13.63
N GLY A 69 2.58 10.41 12.76
CA GLY A 69 2.41 9.00 13.11
C GLY A 69 3.73 8.25 13.26
N HIS A 70 3.62 7.00 13.68
CA HIS A 70 4.72 6.07 13.80
C HIS A 70 4.66 5.04 12.67
N ARG A 71 5.83 4.66 12.15
CA ARG A 71 6.00 3.67 11.08
C ARG A 71 5.16 2.41 11.30
N GLU A 72 5.16 1.89 12.52
CA GLU A 72 4.49 0.66 12.92
C GLU A 72 2.98 0.72 12.67
N GLN A 73 2.38 1.91 12.70
CA GLN A 73 0.96 2.13 12.41
C GLN A 73 0.64 1.90 10.92
N ALA A 74 1.64 2.07 10.03
CA ALA A 74 1.47 1.99 8.58
C ALA A 74 2.02 0.69 7.96
N ILE A 75 2.86 -0.08 8.67
CA ILE A 75 3.49 -1.29 8.11
C ILE A 75 2.47 -2.30 7.60
N VAL A 76 1.38 -2.53 8.33
CA VAL A 76 0.33 -3.47 7.89
C VAL A 76 -0.32 -2.97 6.59
N ALA A 77 -0.62 -1.67 6.50
CA ALA A 77 -1.21 -1.10 5.29
C ALA A 77 -0.23 -1.07 4.11
N ALA A 78 1.04 -0.81 4.37
CA ALA A 78 2.09 -0.92 3.36
C ALA A 78 2.24 -2.36 2.83
N ALA A 79 2.18 -3.35 3.72
CA ALA A 79 2.15 -4.76 3.35
C ALA A 79 0.87 -5.13 2.56
N ALA A 80 -0.28 -4.59 2.94
CA ALA A 80 -1.52 -4.76 2.18
C ALA A 80 -1.40 -4.14 0.76
N LEU A 81 -0.86 -2.93 0.62
CA LEU A 81 -0.56 -2.32 -0.69
C LEU A 81 0.37 -3.20 -1.53
N HIS A 82 1.38 -3.81 -0.92
CA HIS A 82 2.25 -4.78 -1.58
C HIS A 82 1.45 -5.99 -2.11
N LEU A 83 0.58 -6.56 -1.29
CA LEU A 83 -0.29 -7.67 -1.68
C LEU A 83 -1.26 -7.27 -2.80
N LEU A 84 -1.78 -6.05 -2.80
CA LEU A 84 -2.70 -5.58 -3.83
C LEU A 84 -2.10 -5.62 -5.24
N MET A 85 -0.79 -5.46 -5.34
CA MET A 85 -0.05 -5.49 -6.61
C MET A 85 0.38 -6.89 -7.01
N ALA A 86 0.44 -7.83 -6.07
CA ALA A 86 0.77 -9.22 -6.34
C ALA A 86 -0.47 -9.96 -6.86
N ASP A 87 -0.59 -10.14 -8.19
CA ASP A 87 -1.58 -10.97 -8.89
C ASP A 87 -2.95 -11.12 -8.20
N ALA A 88 -3.55 -9.99 -7.86
CA ALA A 88 -4.88 -9.89 -7.24
C ALA A 88 -5.02 -10.56 -5.85
N MET A 89 -3.99 -10.49 -4.99
CA MET A 89 -4.09 -10.83 -3.56
C MET A 89 -4.90 -9.80 -2.73
N LEU A 90 -5.80 -9.04 -3.36
CA LEU A 90 -6.69 -8.06 -2.73
C LEU A 90 -7.49 -8.62 -1.55
N PRO A 91 -8.13 -9.82 -1.64
CA PRO A 91 -8.81 -10.40 -0.48
C PRO A 91 -7.88 -10.57 0.72
N PHE A 92 -6.63 -10.98 0.48
CA PHE A 92 -5.66 -11.21 1.54
C PHE A 92 -5.12 -9.90 2.13
N GLY A 93 -4.89 -8.87 1.30
CA GLY A 93 -4.55 -7.53 1.79
C GLY A 93 -5.64 -6.93 2.68
N LEU A 94 -6.92 -7.12 2.32
CA LEU A 94 -8.05 -6.66 3.14
C LEU A 94 -8.19 -7.46 4.45
N GLU A 95 -7.98 -8.77 4.41
CA GLU A 95 -7.94 -9.61 5.61
C GLU A 95 -6.83 -9.15 6.56
N LEU A 96 -5.65 -8.84 6.03
CA LEU A 96 -4.51 -8.37 6.82
C LEU A 96 -4.81 -7.02 7.50
N LEU A 97 -5.41 -6.09 6.78
CA LEU A 97 -5.88 -4.81 7.34
C LEU A 97 -6.92 -5.02 8.44
N ALA A 98 -7.98 -5.78 8.15
CA ALA A 98 -9.06 -6.01 9.11
C ALA A 98 -8.54 -6.72 10.38
N SER A 99 -7.63 -7.67 10.22
CA SER A 99 -7.04 -8.43 11.35
C SER A 99 -6.07 -7.59 12.19
N SER A 100 -5.58 -6.46 11.67
CA SER A 100 -4.75 -5.52 12.44
C SER A 100 -5.54 -4.58 13.33
N ASP A 101 -6.88 -4.61 13.23
CA ASP A 101 -7.71 -3.78 14.09
C ASP A 101 -7.53 -4.16 15.56
N ASN A 102 -7.24 -3.14 16.36
CA ASN A 102 -7.24 -3.24 17.80
C ASN A 102 -8.38 -2.33 18.31
N PRO A 103 -9.53 -2.90 18.69
CA PRO A 103 -10.69 -2.14 19.14
C PRO A 103 -10.40 -1.23 20.34
N ALA A 104 -9.41 -1.58 21.17
CA ALA A 104 -9.00 -0.74 22.31
C ALA A 104 -8.19 0.50 21.89
N GLY A 105 -7.60 0.50 20.68
CA GLY A 105 -6.74 1.56 20.17
C GLY A 105 -7.46 2.68 19.40
N ASN A 106 -8.79 2.63 19.29
CA ASN A 106 -9.60 3.60 18.52
C ASN A 106 -9.15 3.76 17.05
N ASN A 107 -8.64 2.70 16.43
CA ASN A 107 -8.12 2.71 15.06
C ASN A 107 -9.09 2.09 14.04
N SER A 108 -10.17 1.44 14.47
CA SER A 108 -11.12 0.75 13.59
C SER A 108 -11.67 1.65 12.48
N GLY A 109 -12.01 2.90 12.80
CA GLY A 109 -12.47 3.88 11.80
C GLY A 109 -11.41 4.25 10.76
N ARG A 110 -10.12 4.30 11.16
CA ARG A 110 -9.00 4.55 10.26
C ARG A 110 -8.74 3.35 9.35
N ILE A 111 -8.75 2.14 9.90
CA ILE A 111 -8.59 0.90 9.14
C ILE A 111 -9.70 0.74 8.11
N LEU A 112 -10.96 0.96 8.50
CA LEU A 112 -12.09 0.93 7.57
C LEU A 112 -11.92 1.96 6.44
N ARG A 113 -11.50 3.19 6.76
CA ARG A 113 -11.25 4.23 5.75
C ARG A 113 -10.13 3.82 4.80
N VAL A 114 -9.05 3.23 5.30
CA VAL A 114 -7.94 2.68 4.49
C VAL A 114 -8.42 1.57 3.56
N MET A 115 -9.21 0.62 4.06
CA MET A 115 -9.79 -0.45 3.22
C MET A 115 -10.65 0.12 2.09
N VAL A 116 -11.46 1.14 2.39
CA VAL A 116 -12.28 1.83 1.38
C VAL A 116 -11.41 2.57 0.36
N GLU A 117 -10.34 3.25 0.81
CA GLU A 117 -9.43 3.98 -0.08
C GLU A 117 -8.73 3.02 -1.05
N MET A 118 -8.20 1.91 -0.53
CA MET A 118 -7.53 0.87 -1.34
C MET A 118 -8.48 0.21 -2.34
N THR A 119 -9.67 -0.18 -1.91
CA THR A 119 -10.65 -0.83 -2.79
C THR A 119 -11.16 0.11 -3.88
N ARG A 120 -11.27 1.41 -3.60
CA ARG A 120 -11.58 2.43 -4.62
C ARG A 120 -10.45 2.60 -5.62
N ALA A 121 -9.20 2.70 -5.15
CA ALA A 121 -8.03 2.82 -6.01
C ALA A 121 -7.87 1.59 -6.92
N MET A 122 -8.16 0.40 -6.41
CA MET A 122 -8.15 -0.85 -7.19
C MET A 122 -9.39 -1.04 -8.08
N GLY A 123 -10.46 -0.30 -7.83
CA GLY A 123 -11.74 -0.47 -8.49
C GLY A 123 -11.78 0.06 -9.94
N SER A 124 -12.99 0.06 -10.51
CA SER A 124 -13.25 0.42 -11.90
C SER A 124 -13.00 1.89 -12.26
N GLN A 125 -12.63 2.74 -11.30
CA GLN A 125 -12.27 4.15 -11.52
C GLN A 125 -10.77 4.42 -11.32
N GLY A 126 -10.00 3.40 -10.93
CA GLY A 126 -8.56 3.46 -10.74
C GLY A 126 -7.86 2.41 -11.59
N VAL A 127 -7.22 1.45 -10.94
CA VAL A 127 -6.32 0.49 -11.61
C VAL A 127 -7.02 -0.36 -12.66
N VAL A 128 -8.25 -0.84 -12.41
CA VAL A 128 -8.99 -1.63 -13.42
C VAL A 128 -9.23 -0.82 -14.70
N GLU A 129 -9.51 0.49 -14.57
CA GLU A 129 -9.64 1.36 -15.74
C GLU A 129 -8.30 1.62 -16.43
N GLY A 130 -7.23 1.82 -15.64
CA GLY A 130 -5.87 1.93 -16.14
C GLY A 130 -5.45 0.72 -16.98
N GLN A 131 -5.69 -0.49 -16.46
CA GLN A 131 -5.42 -1.75 -17.16
C GLN A 131 -6.28 -1.91 -18.41
N TYR A 132 -7.57 -1.54 -18.36
CA TYR A 132 -8.42 -1.55 -19.54
C TYR A 132 -7.87 -0.62 -20.64
N ASN A 133 -7.48 0.60 -20.27
CA ASN A 133 -6.90 1.57 -21.21
C ASN A 133 -5.57 1.08 -21.79
N GLU A 134 -4.74 0.41 -21.00
CA GLU A 134 -3.49 -0.21 -21.46
C GLU A 134 -3.74 -1.27 -22.54
N LEU A 135 -4.74 -2.14 -22.34
CA LEU A 135 -5.16 -3.13 -23.35
C LEU A 135 -5.66 -2.48 -24.65
N GLN A 136 -6.37 -1.35 -24.57
CA GLN A 136 -6.81 -0.62 -25.76
C GLN A 136 -5.65 0.09 -26.47
N CYS A 137 -4.66 0.57 -25.73
CA CYS A 137 -3.47 1.23 -26.26
C CYS A 137 -2.46 0.26 -26.90
N SER A 138 -2.59 -1.07 -26.75
CA SER A 138 -1.61 -2.03 -27.30
C SER A 138 -1.47 -2.01 -28.84
N GLN A 139 -2.30 -1.24 -29.55
CA GLN A 139 -2.23 -1.01 -30.99
C GLN A 139 -1.50 0.28 -31.39
N TYR A 140 -1.15 1.17 -30.44
CA TYR A 140 -0.43 2.42 -30.66
C TYR A 140 0.72 2.55 -29.67
N VAL A 141 1.92 2.89 -30.15
CA VAL A 141 3.17 2.99 -29.34
C VAL A 141 3.09 4.08 -28.25
N GLU A 142 2.04 4.90 -28.24
CA GLU A 142 1.88 6.04 -27.35
C GLU A 142 0.97 5.69 -26.16
N MET A 143 1.59 5.21 -25.08
CA MET A 143 0.91 5.05 -23.79
C MET A 143 0.55 6.43 -23.24
N THR A 144 -0.74 6.73 -23.14
CA THR A 144 -1.19 8.05 -22.73
C THR A 144 -0.91 8.32 -21.24
N TYR A 145 -0.63 9.58 -20.89
CA TYR A 145 -0.45 10.03 -19.50
C TYR A 145 -1.61 9.60 -18.59
N GLU A 146 -2.84 9.60 -19.11
CA GLU A 146 -4.03 9.20 -18.36
C GLU A 146 -4.04 7.69 -18.01
N THR A 147 -3.46 6.82 -18.86
CA THR A 147 -3.28 5.40 -18.55
C THR A 147 -2.36 5.22 -17.34
N TYR A 148 -1.17 5.84 -17.36
CA TYR A 148 -0.22 5.77 -16.23
C TYR A 148 -0.80 6.35 -14.94
N LYS A 149 -1.49 7.49 -15.06
CA LYS A 149 -2.13 8.16 -13.93
C LYS A 149 -3.17 7.27 -13.25
N LYS A 150 -3.95 6.49 -14.01
CA LYS A 150 -4.95 5.58 -13.43
C LYS A 150 -4.37 4.24 -12.97
N ASN A 151 -3.36 3.70 -13.67
CA ASN A 151 -2.76 2.41 -13.33
C ASN A 151 -1.82 2.50 -12.11
N GLU A 152 -0.80 3.35 -12.18
CA GLU A 152 0.19 3.46 -11.08
C GLU A 152 -0.05 4.70 -10.21
N GLY A 153 -0.39 5.83 -10.83
CA GLY A 153 -0.56 7.10 -10.11
C GLY A 153 -1.63 7.02 -9.02
N GLY A 154 -2.79 6.43 -9.34
CA GLY A 154 -3.89 6.22 -8.39
C GLY A 154 -3.47 5.39 -7.18
N LEU A 155 -2.63 4.37 -7.37
CA LEU A 155 -2.14 3.53 -6.28
C LEU A 155 -1.13 4.28 -5.41
N HIS A 156 -0.26 5.10 -6.00
CA HIS A 156 0.67 5.95 -5.24
C HIS A 156 -0.07 6.98 -4.38
N THR A 157 -1.09 7.63 -4.92
CA THR A 157 -1.96 8.55 -4.17
C THR A 157 -2.69 7.82 -3.04
N CYS A 158 -3.23 6.63 -3.33
CA CYS A 158 -3.83 5.77 -2.31
C CYS A 158 -2.84 5.43 -1.19
N GLY A 159 -1.60 5.09 -1.53
CA GLY A 159 -0.54 4.81 -0.56
C GLY A 159 -0.34 5.99 0.39
N ALA A 160 -0.10 7.18 -0.16
CA ALA A 160 0.07 8.40 0.64
C ALA A 160 -1.16 8.69 1.53
N ALA A 161 -2.37 8.63 0.98
CA ALA A 161 -3.61 8.86 1.73
C ALA A 161 -3.78 7.85 2.86
N CYS A 162 -3.53 6.57 2.62
CA CYS A 162 -3.60 5.51 3.64
C CYS A 162 -2.64 5.79 4.79
N GLY A 163 -1.41 6.19 4.46
CA GLY A 163 -0.39 6.59 5.44
C GLY A 163 -0.86 7.75 6.32
N ALA A 164 -1.31 8.83 5.70
CA ALA A 164 -1.80 10.01 6.39
C ALA A 164 -3.02 9.68 7.30
N ILE A 165 -3.96 8.86 6.82
CA ILE A 165 -5.10 8.39 7.63
C ILE A 165 -4.64 7.66 8.89
N LEU A 166 -3.68 6.73 8.76
CA LEU A 166 -3.17 5.93 9.88
C LEU A 166 -2.33 6.74 10.86
N GLY A 167 -1.55 7.69 10.34
CA GLY A 167 -0.79 8.66 11.15
C GLY A 167 -1.67 9.66 11.88
N GLY A 168 -2.96 9.76 11.52
CA GLY A 168 -3.92 10.65 12.15
C GLY A 168 -3.93 12.06 11.57
N GLY A 169 -3.57 12.21 10.30
CA GLY A 169 -3.68 13.47 9.56
C GLY A 169 -5.11 13.98 9.48
N SER A 170 -5.26 15.30 9.36
CA SER A 170 -6.55 15.96 9.16
C SER A 170 -7.08 15.74 7.74
N VAL A 171 -8.31 16.17 7.48
CA VAL A 171 -8.90 16.07 6.13
C VAL A 171 -8.14 16.92 5.12
N GLU A 172 -7.52 18.01 5.56
CA GLU A 172 -6.70 18.90 4.73
C GLU A 172 -5.29 18.35 4.46
N GLU A 173 -4.80 17.45 5.32
CA GLU A 173 -3.49 16.81 5.20
C GLU A 173 -3.53 15.51 4.37
N ILE A 174 -4.74 14.97 4.14
CA ILE A 174 -5.01 13.73 3.38
C ILE A 174 -5.43 14.09 1.96
#